data_AF-A0A0G1QX55-F1
#
_entry.id   AF-A0A0G1QX55-F1
#
_cell.length_a   1.000
_cell.length_b   1.000
_cell.length_c   1.000
_cell.angle_alpha   90.00
_cell.angle_beta   90.00
_cell.angle_gamma   90.00
#
_symmetry.space_group_name_H-M   'P 1'
#
loop_
_entity.id
_entity.type
_entity.pdbx_description
1 polymer ?
#
loop_
_entity_poly.entity_id
_entity_poly.type
_entity_poly.pdbx_seq_one_letter_code
_entity_poly.pdbx_strand_id
1 'polypeptide(L)'
;MYKKIGGLLGKYGEVKDNYIKQNTIFFLLSYGDEDHNIKVEVNVRILMPDIKEHYEVKEYLGISMLAGKKDYLFASKLSALTDRRSLAMRDIYDMWFFAKNNWDINAEVLKARTGKTIKEHMADCIPIIKAVKDNEILRGLAELLPSEKEKAWVKTHLRKEVVFLLKNYQSVLK
;
A
#
# COMPACT_ATOMS: atom_id res chain seq x y z
N MET A 1 -18.79 0.36 -15.79
CA MET A 1 -18.10 -0.10 -14.57
C MET A 1 -18.78 0.41 -13.30
N TYR A 2 -18.90 1.73 -13.12
CA TYR A 2 -19.57 2.37 -11.98
C TYR A 2 -20.91 1.72 -11.56
N LYS A 3 -21.93 1.76 -12.45
CA LYS A 3 -23.26 1.17 -12.18
C LYS A 3 -23.21 -0.32 -11.82
N LYS A 4 -22.30 -1.07 -12.45
CA LYS A 4 -22.12 -2.51 -12.20
C LYS A 4 -21.62 -2.75 -10.78
N ILE A 5 -20.62 -1.97 -10.33
CA ILE A 5 -20.04 -2.11 -8.99
C ILE A 5 -21.04 -1.64 -7.93
N GLY A 6 -21.69 -0.49 -8.15
CA GLY A 6 -22.75 -0.01 -7.25
C GLY A 6 -23.88 -1.02 -7.08
N GLY A 7 -24.35 -1.62 -8.18
CA GLY A 7 -25.39 -2.65 -8.13
C GLY A 7 -24.95 -3.98 -7.50
N LEU A 8 -23.65 -4.29 -7.49
CA LEU A 8 -23.10 -5.43 -6.74
C LEU A 8 -23.07 -5.12 -5.24
N LEU A 9 -22.52 -3.95 -4.87
CA LEU A 9 -22.42 -3.53 -3.47
C LEU A 9 -23.80 -3.39 -2.81
N GLY A 10 -24.79 -2.87 -3.54
CA GLY A 10 -26.17 -2.74 -3.05
C GLY A 10 -26.87 -4.06 -2.71
N LYS A 11 -26.30 -5.21 -3.07
CA LYS A 11 -26.79 -6.54 -2.63
C LYS A 11 -26.31 -6.92 -1.23
N TYR A 12 -25.29 -6.23 -0.71
CA TYR A 12 -24.62 -6.54 0.55
C TYR A 12 -24.80 -5.45 1.60
N GLY A 13 -25.46 -4.33 1.26
CA GLY A 13 -25.66 -3.22 2.18
C GLY A 13 -26.10 -1.93 1.48
N GLU A 14 -26.15 -0.84 2.26
CA GLU A 14 -26.49 0.49 1.79
C GLU A 14 -25.25 1.24 1.29
N VAL A 15 -25.30 1.80 0.08
CA VAL A 15 -24.25 2.70 -0.43
C VAL A 15 -24.51 4.12 0.09
N LYS A 16 -23.87 4.48 1.20
CA LYS A 16 -24.02 5.78 1.88
C LYS A 16 -23.40 6.94 1.12
N ASP A 17 -22.32 6.69 0.39
CA ASP A 17 -21.65 7.70 -0.44
C ASP A 17 -21.00 7.05 -1.67
N ASN A 18 -20.91 7.80 -2.76
CA ASN A 18 -20.31 7.37 -4.01
C ASN A 18 -19.91 8.56 -4.87
N TYR A 19 -18.76 8.46 -5.53
CA TYR A 19 -18.32 9.47 -6.49
C TYR A 19 -17.23 8.93 -7.42
N ILE A 20 -17.01 9.65 -8.52
CA ILE A 20 -15.95 9.36 -9.49
C ILE A 20 -14.92 10.49 -9.41
N LYS A 21 -13.67 10.14 -9.12
CA LYS A 21 -12.48 10.99 -9.26
C LYS A 21 -11.78 10.63 -10.58
N GLN A 22 -10.82 11.46 -10.99
CA GLN A 22 -10.07 11.29 -12.25
C GLN A 22 -9.57 9.84 -12.48
N ASN A 23 -9.03 9.20 -11.44
CA ASN A 23 -8.40 7.88 -11.53
C ASN A 23 -9.04 6.82 -10.59
N THR A 24 -10.14 7.15 -9.92
CA THR A 24 -10.71 6.29 -8.88
C THR A 24 -12.23 6.38 -8.88
N ILE A 25 -12.89 5.23 -8.91
CA ILE A 25 -14.30 5.10 -8.54
C ILE A 25 -14.35 4.75 -7.06
N PHE A 26 -15.16 5.48 -6.29
CA PHE A 26 -15.29 5.32 -4.85
C PHE A 26 -16.72 4.97 -4.46
N PHE A 27 -16.86 4.08 -3.47
CA PHE A 27 -18.09 3.79 -2.75
C PHE A 27 -17.81 3.67 -1.25
N LEU A 28 -18.75 4.13 -0.43
CA LEU A 28 -18.83 3.87 1.01
C LEU A 28 -20.04 2.98 1.27
N LEU A 29 -19.79 1.72 1.66
CA LEU A 29 -20.81 0.71 1.92
C LEU A 29 -21.04 0.57 3.43
N SER A 30 -22.29 0.67 3.87
CA SER A 30 -22.74 0.24 5.19
C SER A 30 -23.34 -1.15 5.06
N TYR A 31 -22.73 -2.16 5.69
CA TYR A 31 -23.24 -3.54 5.64
C TYR A 31 -24.03 -3.96 6.89
N GLY A 32 -24.09 -3.06 7.89
CA GLY A 32 -24.89 -3.16 9.10
C GLY A 32 -25.01 -1.78 9.75
N ASP A 33 -25.95 -1.61 10.68
CA ASP A 33 -26.23 -0.32 11.32
C ASP A 33 -25.20 0.04 12.41
N GLU A 34 -24.71 -0.97 13.14
CA GLU A 34 -23.68 -0.82 14.18
C GLU A 34 -22.26 -1.11 13.68
N ASP A 35 -22.14 -1.51 12.42
CA ASP A 35 -20.88 -1.93 11.79
C ASP A 35 -20.09 -0.76 11.20
N HIS A 36 -18.78 -0.93 11.11
CA HIS A 36 -17.94 0.04 10.40
C HIS A 36 -18.22 0.03 8.89
N ASN A 37 -18.38 1.21 8.30
CA ASN A 37 -18.53 1.31 6.85
C ASN A 37 -17.27 0.80 6.12
N ILE A 38 -17.48 0.08 5.00
CA ILE A 38 -16.41 -0.40 4.13
C ILE A 38 -16.21 0.60 2.99
N LYS A 39 -14.98 1.09 2.87
CA LYS A 39 -14.55 1.87 1.72
C LYS A 39 -14.13 0.95 0.57
N VAL A 40 -14.77 1.08 -0.58
CA VAL A 40 -14.41 0.37 -1.81
C VAL A 40 -13.87 1.36 -2.83
N GLU A 41 -12.61 1.19 -3.21
CA GLU A 41 -11.93 2.02 -4.21
C GLU A 41 -11.49 1.17 -5.39
N VAL A 42 -11.83 1.62 -6.60
CA VAL A 42 -11.50 0.95 -7.85
C VAL A 42 -10.64 1.90 -8.67
N ASN A 43 -9.37 1.57 -8.80
CA ASN A 43 -8.45 2.32 -9.65
C ASN A 43 -8.76 1.98 -11.13
N VAL A 44 -8.99 3.01 -11.94
CA VAL A 44 -9.32 2.84 -13.37
C VAL A 44 -8.10 2.98 -14.29
N ARG A 45 -6.91 3.27 -13.72
CA ARG A 45 -5.66 3.33 -14.48
C ARG A 45 -5.18 1.92 -14.85
N ILE A 46 -4.65 1.79 -16.06
CA ILE A 46 -3.87 0.62 -16.46
C ILE A 46 -2.46 0.84 -15.94
N LEU A 47 -2.14 0.23 -14.79
CA LEU A 47 -0.82 0.37 -14.16
C LEU A 47 0.22 -0.59 -14.74
N MET A 48 -0.23 -1.71 -15.31
CA MET A 48 0.58 -2.72 -15.99
C MET A 48 -0.22 -3.33 -17.14
N PRO A 49 0.40 -3.61 -18.29
CA PRO A 49 -0.10 -4.63 -19.21
C PRO A 49 -0.30 -5.95 -18.45
N ASP A 50 -1.34 -6.70 -18.78
CA ASP A 50 -1.58 -8.05 -18.21
C ASP A 50 -1.62 -8.12 -16.68
N ILE A 51 -2.26 -7.13 -16.05
CA ILE A 51 -2.33 -7.00 -14.58
C ILE A 51 -2.70 -8.29 -13.82
N LYS A 52 -3.43 -9.22 -14.44
CA LYS A 52 -3.78 -10.52 -13.85
C LYS A 52 -2.56 -11.37 -13.52
N GLU A 53 -1.47 -11.27 -14.27
CA GLU A 53 -0.23 -12.02 -14.02
C GLU A 53 0.49 -11.58 -12.75
N HIS A 54 0.20 -10.36 -12.27
CA HIS A 54 0.72 -9.82 -11.02
C HIS A 54 -0.16 -10.15 -9.81
N TYR A 55 -1.18 -10.98 -9.99
CA TYR A 55 -2.09 -11.45 -8.94
C TYR A 55 -2.01 -12.96 -8.83
N GLU A 56 -2.36 -13.46 -7.65
CA GLU A 56 -2.45 -14.88 -7.34
C GLU A 56 -3.73 -15.15 -6.55
N VAL A 57 -4.26 -16.37 -6.66
CA VAL A 57 -5.38 -16.80 -5.83
C VAL A 57 -4.85 -17.07 -4.42
N LYS A 58 -5.44 -16.38 -3.44
CA LYS A 58 -5.26 -16.65 -2.01
C LYS A 58 -6.58 -17.12 -1.43
N GLU A 59 -6.49 -17.98 -0.44
CA GLU A 59 -7.64 -18.41 0.34
C GLU A 59 -7.61 -17.75 1.72
N TYR A 60 -8.74 -17.23 2.16
CA TYR A 60 -8.94 -16.73 3.51
C TYR A 60 -10.32 -17.15 4.00
N LEU A 61 -10.37 -17.91 5.09
CA LEU A 61 -11.62 -18.45 5.68
C LEU A 61 -12.49 -19.20 4.65
N GLY A 62 -11.87 -20.00 3.78
CA GLY A 62 -12.56 -20.75 2.72
C GLY A 62 -13.01 -19.90 1.52
N ILE A 63 -12.71 -18.60 1.49
CA ILE A 63 -13.03 -17.70 0.38
C ILE A 63 -11.79 -17.52 -0.48
N SER A 64 -11.89 -17.89 -1.77
CA SER A 64 -10.86 -17.64 -2.76
C SER A 64 -10.92 -16.19 -3.27
N MET A 65 -9.80 -15.48 -3.21
CA MET A 65 -9.66 -14.09 -3.63
C MET A 65 -8.42 -13.91 -4.50
N LEU A 66 -8.52 -13.08 -5.54
CA LEU A 66 -7.33 -12.61 -6.26
C LEU A 66 -6.65 -11.50 -5.45
N ALA A 67 -5.42 -11.77 -5.01
CA ALA A 67 -4.57 -10.83 -4.28
C ALA A 67 -3.30 -10.54 -5.07
N GLY A 68 -2.75 -9.33 -4.92
CA GLY A 68 -1.48 -8.98 -5.57
C GLY A 68 -0.34 -9.86 -5.06
N LYS A 69 0.53 -10.33 -5.96
CA LYS A 69 1.76 -11.03 -5.60
C LYS A 69 2.65 -10.10 -4.77
N LYS A 70 3.45 -10.69 -3.86
CA LYS A 70 4.31 -9.96 -2.92
C LYS A 70 5.24 -8.96 -3.63
N ASP A 71 5.88 -9.38 -4.71
CA ASP A 71 6.81 -8.59 -5.51
C ASP A 71 6.14 -7.39 -6.18
N TYR A 72 4.93 -7.59 -6.70
CA TYR A 72 4.09 -6.55 -7.28
C TYR A 72 3.62 -5.55 -6.21
N LEU A 73 3.20 -6.03 -5.03
CA LEU A 73 2.77 -5.17 -3.93
C LEU A 73 3.92 -4.29 -3.42
N PHE A 74 5.10 -4.87 -3.28
CA PHE A 74 6.28 -4.12 -2.81
C PHE A 74 6.70 -3.06 -3.83
N ALA A 75 6.87 -3.43 -5.11
CA ALA A 75 7.14 -2.48 -6.19
C ALA A 75 6.09 -1.36 -6.22
N SER A 76 4.82 -1.73 -6.10
CA SER A 76 3.70 -0.78 -6.16
C SER A 76 3.69 0.24 -5.03
N LYS A 77 4.08 -0.19 -3.82
CA LYS A 77 4.18 0.69 -2.66
C LYS A 77 5.42 1.60 -2.74
N LEU A 78 6.56 1.08 -3.23
CA LEU A 78 7.74 1.90 -3.51
C LEU A 78 7.43 2.99 -4.54
N SER A 79 6.77 2.65 -5.66
CA SER A 79 6.35 3.65 -6.66
C SER A 79 5.44 4.73 -6.07
N ALA A 80 4.52 4.33 -5.17
CA ALA A 80 3.56 5.26 -4.57
C ALA A 80 4.19 6.22 -3.54
N LEU A 81 5.39 5.92 -3.02
CA LEU A 81 6.02 6.74 -1.99
C LEU A 81 6.42 8.13 -2.51
N THR A 82 6.90 8.20 -3.75
CA THR A 82 7.36 9.44 -4.41
C THR A 82 6.24 10.19 -5.14
N ASP A 83 5.15 9.50 -5.49
CA ASP A 83 4.02 10.06 -6.26
C ASP A 83 3.01 10.83 -5.40
N ARG A 84 3.05 10.63 -4.07
CA ARG A 84 2.05 11.20 -3.17
C ARG A 84 2.41 12.62 -2.72
N ARG A 85 1.41 13.50 -2.77
CA ARG A 85 1.47 14.84 -2.15
C ARG A 85 1.67 14.80 -0.63
N SER A 86 1.21 13.74 0.04
CA SER A 86 1.43 13.51 1.47
C SER A 86 1.73 12.05 1.79
N LEU A 87 2.77 11.83 2.58
CA LEU A 87 3.18 10.51 3.06
C LEU A 87 2.32 10.07 4.25
N ALA A 88 1.71 8.88 4.17
CA ALA A 88 1.04 8.26 5.30
C ALA A 88 2.02 7.36 6.06
N MET A 89 2.05 7.45 7.39
CA MET A 89 3.04 6.74 8.20
C MET A 89 2.91 5.21 8.11
N ARG A 90 1.70 4.70 7.90
CA ARG A 90 1.45 3.28 7.62
C ARG A 90 2.18 2.76 6.38
N ASP A 91 2.40 3.60 5.36
CA ASP A 91 3.16 3.15 4.18
C ASP A 91 4.64 2.91 4.53
N ILE A 92 5.22 3.66 5.49
CA ILE A 92 6.57 3.42 6.00
C ILE A 92 6.62 2.07 6.75
N TYR A 93 5.57 1.78 7.53
CA TYR A 93 5.44 0.49 8.20
C TYR A 93 5.32 -0.67 7.20
N ASP A 94 4.53 -0.51 6.13
CA ASP A 94 4.44 -1.52 5.06
C ASP A 94 5.81 -1.74 4.39
N MET A 95 6.59 -0.68 4.15
CA MET A 95 7.96 -0.78 3.61
C MET A 95 8.91 -1.50 4.56
N TRP A 96 8.83 -1.22 5.85
CA TRP A 96 9.55 -2.01 6.84
C TRP A 96 9.17 -3.48 6.77
N PHE A 97 7.86 -3.78 6.80
CA PHE A 97 7.36 -5.14 6.85
C PHE A 97 7.79 -5.93 5.61
N PHE A 98 7.64 -5.38 4.39
CA PHE A 98 8.04 -6.07 3.17
C PHE A 98 9.56 -6.29 3.11
N ALA A 99 10.34 -5.26 3.41
CA ALA A 99 11.79 -5.35 3.36
C ALA A 99 12.35 -6.29 4.43
N LYS A 100 11.81 -6.27 5.66
CA LYS A 100 12.21 -7.13 6.78
C LYS A 100 11.92 -8.60 6.52
N ASN A 101 10.88 -8.89 5.73
CA ASN A 101 10.52 -10.24 5.30
C ASN A 101 11.20 -10.68 3.99
N ASN A 102 12.19 -9.92 3.50
CA ASN A 102 12.94 -10.23 2.28
C ASN A 102 12.04 -10.45 1.05
N TRP A 103 10.97 -9.65 0.90
CA TRP A 103 10.14 -9.74 -0.30
C TRP A 103 10.92 -9.21 -1.51
N ASP A 104 10.86 -9.95 -2.62
CA ASP A 104 11.40 -9.48 -3.89
C ASP A 104 10.69 -8.19 -4.37
N ILE A 105 11.31 -7.48 -5.30
CA ILE A 105 10.74 -6.28 -5.92
C ILE A 105 10.63 -6.55 -7.41
N ASN A 106 9.42 -6.47 -7.95
CA ASN A 106 9.22 -6.61 -9.39
C ASN A 106 9.79 -5.39 -10.13
N ALA A 107 10.94 -5.57 -10.79
CA ALA A 107 11.66 -4.48 -11.46
C ALA A 107 10.88 -3.89 -12.64
N GLU A 108 10.15 -4.72 -13.38
CA GLU A 108 9.34 -4.29 -14.53
C GLU A 108 8.21 -3.39 -14.08
N VAL A 109 7.49 -3.78 -13.03
CA VAL A 109 6.41 -2.98 -12.43
C VAL A 109 6.93 -1.64 -11.94
N LEU A 110 8.07 -1.64 -11.24
CA LEU A 110 8.65 -0.41 -10.72
C LEU A 110 9.05 0.51 -11.88
N LYS A 111 9.77 -0.01 -12.87
CA LYS A 111 10.24 0.75 -14.03
C LYS A 111 9.09 1.29 -14.87
N ALA A 112 8.05 0.50 -15.10
CA ALA A 112 6.86 0.95 -15.83
C ALA A 112 6.15 2.11 -15.14
N ARG A 113 6.15 2.14 -13.80
CA ARG A 113 5.45 3.15 -13.00
C ARG A 113 6.26 4.40 -12.71
N THR A 114 7.59 4.31 -12.68
CA THR A 114 8.46 5.41 -12.22
C THR A 114 9.49 5.83 -13.27
N GLY A 115 9.68 5.03 -14.32
CA GLY A 115 10.75 5.21 -15.30
C GLY A 115 12.15 4.83 -14.78
N LYS A 116 12.26 4.34 -13.54
CA LYS A 116 13.54 4.15 -12.83
C LYS A 116 13.80 2.68 -12.50
N THR A 117 15.07 2.32 -12.40
CA THR A 117 15.50 1.05 -11.81
C THR A 117 15.18 1.02 -10.31
N ILE A 118 15.23 -0.18 -9.71
CA ILE A 118 15.03 -0.34 -8.27
C ILE A 118 16.03 0.51 -7.48
N LYS A 119 17.30 0.49 -7.87
CA LYS A 119 18.38 1.18 -7.18
C LYS A 119 18.18 2.70 -7.20
N GLU A 120 17.85 3.26 -8.36
CA GLU A 120 17.59 4.69 -8.54
C GLU A 120 16.36 5.11 -7.72
N HIS A 121 15.25 4.38 -7.84
CA HIS A 121 14.02 4.74 -7.15
C HIS A 121 14.15 4.63 -5.62
N MET A 122 14.89 3.64 -5.12
CA MET A 122 15.21 3.54 -3.69
C MET A 122 16.02 4.75 -3.20
N ALA A 123 16.90 5.30 -4.04
CA ALA A 123 17.67 6.49 -3.69
C ALA A 123 16.77 7.71 -3.51
N ASP A 124 15.64 7.78 -4.21
CA ASP A 124 14.62 8.82 -4.04
C ASP A 124 13.73 8.58 -2.81
N CYS A 125 13.40 7.32 -2.52
CA CYS A 125 12.56 6.97 -1.37
C CYS A 125 13.25 7.24 -0.02
N ILE A 126 14.56 6.99 0.08
CA ILE A 126 15.29 7.10 1.34
C ILE A 126 15.23 8.53 1.95
N PRO A 127 15.51 9.62 1.19
CA PRO A 127 15.36 10.98 1.69
C PRO A 127 13.95 11.30 2.20
N ILE A 128 12.91 10.85 1.50
CA ILE A 128 11.51 11.05 1.88
C ILE A 128 11.24 10.45 3.27
N ILE A 129 11.70 9.22 3.50
CA ILE A 129 11.51 8.53 4.79
C ILE A 129 12.33 9.18 5.90
N LYS A 130 13.56 9.62 5.59
CA LYS A 130 14.43 10.32 6.55
C LYS A 130 13.85 11.66 7.01
N ALA A 131 13.14 12.36 6.14
CA ALA A 131 12.55 13.66 6.43
C ALA A 131 11.38 13.59 7.43
N VAL A 132 10.82 12.41 7.68
CA VAL A 132 9.74 12.20 8.66
C VAL A 132 10.26 12.47 10.06
N LYS A 133 9.55 13.32 10.80
CA LYS A 133 9.90 13.67 12.18
C LYS A 133 9.43 12.58 13.16
N ASP A 134 10.18 12.40 14.24
CA ASP A 134 9.89 11.37 15.24
C ASP A 134 8.56 11.62 15.98
N ASN A 135 8.12 12.88 16.10
CA ASN A 135 6.82 13.23 16.67
C ASN A 135 5.64 13.01 15.68
N GLU A 136 5.90 12.80 14.39
CA GLU A 136 4.88 12.60 13.37
C GLU A 136 4.70 11.13 12.99
N ILE A 137 5.67 10.26 13.28
CA ILE A 137 5.72 8.86 12.80
C ILE A 137 4.55 7.98 13.28
N LEU A 138 3.90 8.36 14.38
CA LEU A 138 2.71 7.67 14.88
C LEU A 138 1.38 8.19 14.31
N ARG A 139 1.38 9.31 13.56
CA ARG A 139 0.15 9.95 13.09
C ARG A 139 -0.63 9.02 12.16
N GLY A 140 -1.83 8.61 12.61
CA GLY A 140 -2.70 7.64 11.91
C GLY A 140 -2.18 6.20 11.87
N LEU A 141 -1.02 5.93 12.48
CA LEU A 141 -0.46 4.58 12.63
C LEU A 141 -0.69 4.04 14.05
N ALA A 142 -0.68 4.89 15.08
CA ALA A 142 -0.84 4.47 16.47
C ALA A 142 -2.11 3.66 16.73
N GLU A 143 -3.22 4.02 16.10
CA GLU A 143 -4.52 3.33 16.23
C GLU A 143 -4.51 1.91 15.65
N LEU A 144 -3.56 1.63 14.75
CA LEU A 144 -3.41 0.32 14.11
C LEU A 144 -2.43 -0.59 14.84
N LEU A 145 -1.70 -0.07 15.85
CA LEU A 145 -0.70 -0.82 16.59
C LEU A 145 -1.33 -1.41 17.86
N PRO A 146 -1.30 -2.75 18.04
CA PRO A 146 -1.98 -3.45 19.12
C PRO A 146 -1.42 -3.14 20.52
N SER A 147 -0.17 -2.68 20.65
CA SER A 147 0.47 -2.50 21.96
C SER A 147 1.29 -1.22 22.09
N GLU A 148 1.40 -0.71 23.33
CA GLU A 148 2.30 0.41 23.65
C GLU A 148 3.77 0.08 23.38
N LYS A 149 4.15 -1.20 23.52
CA LYS A 149 5.50 -1.67 23.17
C LYS A 149 5.79 -1.45 21.68
N GLU A 150 4.85 -1.78 20.80
CA GLU A 150 5.00 -1.55 19.37
C GLU A 150 5.02 -0.06 19.01
N LYS A 151 4.18 0.76 19.65
CA LYS A 151 4.21 2.23 19.48
C LYS A 151 5.56 2.81 19.89
N ALA A 152 6.12 2.34 21.01
CA ALA A 152 7.44 2.75 21.48
C ALA A 152 8.55 2.35 20.50
N TRP A 153 8.49 1.11 19.97
CA TRP A 153 9.42 0.66 18.95
C TRP A 153 9.30 1.48 17.66
N VAL A 154 8.07 1.74 17.17
CA VAL A 154 7.85 2.53 15.95
C VAL A 154 8.46 3.94 16.08
N LYS A 155 8.25 4.61 17.21
CA LYS A 155 8.81 5.93 17.49
C LYS A 155 10.34 5.98 17.43
N THR A 156 11.00 4.88 17.76
CA THR A 156 12.45 4.87 18.03
C THR A 156 13.26 4.18 16.94
N HIS A 157 12.68 3.18 16.27
CA HIS A 157 13.39 2.25 15.38
C HIS A 157 12.87 2.25 13.94
N LEU A 158 11.56 2.32 13.70
CA LEU A 158 10.96 2.08 12.38
C LEU A 158 11.68 2.82 11.25
N ARG A 159 11.83 4.14 11.38
CA ARG A 159 12.50 4.98 10.37
C ARG A 159 13.95 4.53 10.09
N LYS A 160 14.71 4.25 11.14
CA LYS A 160 16.12 3.83 11.04
C LYS A 160 16.23 2.47 10.38
N GLU A 161 15.38 1.53 10.78
CA GLU A 161 15.34 0.17 10.24
C GLU A 161 14.94 0.17 8.77
N VAL A 162 13.90 0.91 8.37
CA VAL A 162 13.51 0.99 6.95
C VAL A 162 14.65 1.55 6.11
N VAL A 163 15.28 2.63 6.54
CA VAL A 163 16.40 3.22 5.79
C VAL A 163 17.57 2.24 5.67
N PHE A 164 17.88 1.49 6.73
CA PHE A 164 18.92 0.47 6.69
C PHE A 164 18.56 -0.67 5.71
N LEU A 165 17.34 -1.18 5.80
CA LEU A 165 16.85 -2.24 4.92
C LEU A 165 16.87 -1.80 3.46
N LEU A 166 16.35 -0.62 3.13
CA LEU A 166 16.34 -0.14 1.75
C LEU A 166 17.76 0.04 1.18
N LYS A 167 18.72 0.50 2.00
CA LYS A 167 20.13 0.56 1.60
C LYS A 167 20.73 -0.81 1.32
N ASN A 168 20.35 -1.84 2.06
CA ASN A 168 20.81 -3.21 1.81
C ASN A 168 20.28 -3.74 0.48
N TYR A 169 19.03 -3.48 0.13
CA TYR A 169 18.52 -3.80 -1.20
C TYR A 169 19.33 -3.08 -2.29
N GLN A 170 19.65 -1.79 -2.09
CA GLN A 170 20.48 -1.04 -3.06
C GLN A 170 21.89 -1.60 -3.24
N SER A 171 22.49 -2.22 -2.22
CA SER A 171 23.84 -2.77 -2.29
C SER A 171 23.90 -4.16 -2.92
N VAL A 172 22.83 -4.95 -2.78
CA VAL A 172 22.73 -6.31 -3.33
C VAL A 172 22.32 -6.31 -4.81
N LEU A 173 21.55 -5.30 -5.24
CA LEU A 173 21.16 -5.13 -6.63
C LEU A 173 22.34 -4.52 -7.43
N LYS A 174 22.99 -5.37 -8.25
CA LYS A 174 24.07 -4.99 -9.17
C LYS A 174 23.56 -4.04 -10.25
#